data_AF-A0A5E6NWU9-F1
#
_entry.id   AF-A0A5E6NWU9-F1
#
_cell.length_a   1.000
_cell.length_b   1.000
_cell.length_c   1.000
_cell.angle_alpha   90.00
_cell.angle_beta   90.00
_cell.angle_gamma   90.00
#
_symmetry.space_group_name_H-M   'P 1'
#
loop_
_entity.id
_entity.type
_entity.pdbx_description
1 polymer ?
#
loop_
_entity_poly.entity_id
_entity_poly.type
_entity_poly.pdbx_seq_one_letter_code
_entity_poly.pdbx_strand_id
1 'polypeptide(L)'
;MIPSLRQKGLMVSYQGLIEQDRVDINPKSLGIDQNLRAISFPDKWDVHSDIKALADYTVELGKSALSGDKGLFYDGLVLAASLILWHTKKADSLVGAAEMTRAILNSGRALNRL
;
A
#
# COMPACT_ATOMS: atom_id res chain seq x y z
N MET A 1 -0.07 -10.72 -2.08
CA MET A 1 0.67 -9.93 -3.09
C MET A 1 -0.07 -8.62 -3.27
N ILE A 2 0.61 -7.47 -3.18
CA ILE A 2 0.00 -6.16 -3.48
C ILE A 2 0.14 -5.90 -4.99
N PRO A 3 -0.94 -5.51 -5.69
CA PRO A 3 -0.90 -5.28 -7.13
C PRO A 3 -0.02 -4.08 -7.51
N SER A 4 0.35 -3.99 -8.79
CA SER A 4 1.23 -2.96 -9.31
C SER A 4 0.67 -1.55 -9.08
N LEU A 5 1.52 -0.62 -8.63
CA LEU A 5 1.17 0.80 -8.45
C LEU A 5 1.11 1.59 -9.76
N ARG A 6 1.59 1.01 -10.88
CA ARG A 6 1.66 1.69 -12.19
C ARG A 6 0.61 1.24 -13.20
N GLN A 7 0.05 0.05 -13.01
CA GLN A 7 -0.75 -0.62 -14.04
C GLN A 7 -2.13 -0.98 -13.51
N LYS A 8 -3.10 -1.06 -14.44
CA LYS A 8 -4.41 -1.60 -14.11
C LYS A 8 -4.27 -3.06 -13.68
N GLY A 9 -5.05 -3.46 -12.68
CA GLY A 9 -5.14 -4.82 -12.20
C GLY A 9 -6.58 -5.23 -12.02
N LEU A 10 -6.80 -6.51 -11.75
CA LEU A 10 -8.11 -7.04 -11.37
C LEU A 10 -7.96 -7.70 -10.01
N MET A 11 -8.88 -7.39 -9.09
CA MET A 11 -9.03 -8.16 -7.87
C MET A 11 -10.36 -8.90 -7.88
N VAL A 12 -10.27 -10.17 -7.49
CA VAL A 12 -11.42 -11.04 -7.29
C VAL A 12 -11.47 -11.38 -5.80
N SER A 13 -12.62 -11.12 -5.19
CA SER A 13 -12.90 -11.37 -3.79
C SER A 13 -13.48 -12.77 -3.62
N TYR A 14 -12.90 -13.57 -2.73
CA TYR A 14 -13.43 -14.88 -2.37
C TYR A 14 -13.76 -14.93 -0.88
N GLN A 15 -14.85 -15.60 -0.53
CA GLN A 15 -15.14 -16.01 0.83
C GLN A 15 -15.32 -17.53 0.84
N GLY A 16 -14.35 -18.24 1.43
CA GLY A 16 -14.23 -19.69 1.24
C GLY A 16 -13.94 -20.03 -0.22
N LEU A 17 -14.80 -20.84 -0.83
CA LEU A 17 -14.69 -21.23 -2.25
C LEU A 17 -15.62 -20.41 -3.17
N ILE A 18 -16.34 -19.42 -2.64
CA ILE A 18 -17.34 -18.66 -3.38
C ILE A 18 -16.77 -17.30 -3.76
N GLU A 19 -16.74 -17.02 -5.06
CA GLU A 19 -16.47 -15.69 -5.59
C GLU A 19 -17.57 -14.73 -5.17
N GLN A 20 -17.19 -13.63 -4.53
CA GLN A 20 -18.10 -12.62 -4.01
C GLN A 20 -18.23 -11.44 -4.97
N ASP A 21 -17.09 -10.91 -5.42
CA ASP A 21 -17.04 -9.67 -6.19
C ASP A 21 -15.78 -9.59 -7.03
N ARG A 22 -15.82 -8.69 -8.01
CA ARG A 22 -14.68 -8.35 -8.86
C ARG A 22 -14.58 -6.84 -8.98
N VAL A 23 -13.35 -6.31 -8.93
CA VAL A 23 -13.10 -4.89 -9.11
C VAL A 23 -11.85 -4.64 -9.94
N ASP A 24 -12.01 -3.75 -10.93
CA ASP A 24 -10.87 -3.21 -11.67
C ASP A 24 -10.11 -2.23 -10.77
N ILE A 25 -8.82 -2.48 -10.62
CA ILE A 25 -7.91 -1.62 -9.88
C ILE A 25 -7.24 -0.70 -10.89
N ASN A 26 -7.40 0.61 -10.69
CA ASN A 26 -6.62 1.62 -11.39
C ASN A 26 -5.95 2.52 -10.35
N PRO A 27 -4.62 2.40 -10.13
CA PRO A 27 -3.92 3.25 -9.17
C PRO A 27 -4.16 4.76 -9.41
N LYS A 28 -4.26 5.17 -10.69
CA LYS A 28 -4.54 6.57 -11.04
C LYS A 28 -5.89 7.06 -10.56
N SER A 29 -6.93 6.21 -10.57
CA SER A 29 -8.25 6.61 -10.04
C SER A 29 -8.25 6.75 -8.52
N LEU A 30 -7.23 6.20 -7.85
CA LEU A 30 -7.01 6.41 -6.42
C LEU A 30 -6.14 7.64 -6.16
N GLY A 31 -5.63 8.34 -7.17
CA GLY A 31 -4.66 9.44 -7.02
C GLY A 31 -3.23 8.98 -6.79
N ILE A 32 -2.90 7.73 -7.18
CA ILE A 32 -1.54 7.19 -7.15
C ILE A 32 -0.97 7.27 -8.57
N ASP A 33 0.08 8.08 -8.74
CA ASP A 33 0.81 8.19 -10.00
C ASP A 33 2.29 7.84 -9.77
N GLN A 34 2.64 6.59 -10.08
CA GLN A 34 3.97 6.05 -9.82
C GLN A 34 4.57 5.46 -11.09
N ASN A 35 5.78 5.90 -11.42
CA ASN A 35 6.54 5.38 -12.56
C ASN A 35 7.24 4.05 -12.25
N LEU A 36 7.43 3.75 -10.96
CA LEU A 36 8.12 2.57 -10.45
C LEU A 36 7.11 1.51 -9.99
N ARG A 37 7.45 0.23 -10.22
CA ARG A 37 6.63 -0.91 -9.77
C ARG A 37 6.72 -1.13 -8.26
N ALA A 38 7.92 -0.95 -7.72
CA ALA A 38 8.27 -1.18 -6.32
C ALA A 38 9.49 -0.31 -5.97
N ILE A 39 9.78 -0.21 -4.68
CA ILE A 39 10.92 0.54 -4.16
C ILE A 39 12.16 -0.31 -4.33
N SER A 40 13.15 0.24 -5.03
CA SER A 40 14.47 -0.40 -5.14
C SER A 40 15.23 -0.23 -3.83
N PHE A 41 16.09 -1.21 -3.52
CA PHE A 41 17.07 -1.04 -2.46
C PHE A 41 18.10 0.03 -2.84
N PRO A 42 18.66 0.77 -1.86
CA PRO A 42 19.73 1.72 -2.13
C PRO A 42 20.98 1.03 -2.67
N ASP A 43 21.61 1.59 -3.70
CA ASP A 43 22.81 1.02 -4.36
C ASP A 43 24.03 0.91 -3.44
N LYS A 44 24.01 1.58 -2.27
CA LYS A 44 25.11 1.60 -1.29
C LYS A 44 25.21 0.34 -0.42
N TRP A 45 24.17 -0.51 -0.40
CA TRP A 45 24.09 -1.67 0.48
C TRP A 45 23.86 -2.94 -0.32
N ASP A 46 24.60 -3.98 0.00
CA ASP A 46 24.48 -5.28 -0.64
C ASP A 46 23.42 -6.15 0.06
N VAL A 47 22.55 -6.75 -0.73
CA VAL A 47 21.39 -7.51 -0.22
C VAL A 47 21.75 -8.79 0.54
N HIS A 48 22.98 -9.28 0.38
CA HIS A 48 23.45 -10.50 1.04
C HIS A 48 24.26 -10.21 2.30
N SER A 49 25.02 -9.11 2.31
CA SER A 49 25.94 -8.77 3.39
C SER A 49 25.42 -7.68 4.34
N ASP A 50 24.54 -6.79 3.88
CA ASP A 50 24.03 -5.65 4.66
C ASP A 50 22.58 -5.86 5.16
N ILE A 51 22.19 -7.10 5.46
CA ILE A 51 20.81 -7.48 5.83
C ILE A 51 20.25 -6.59 6.95
N LYS A 52 21.05 -6.34 8.01
CA LYS A 52 20.60 -5.52 9.14
C LYS A 52 20.36 -4.06 8.73
N ALA A 53 21.26 -3.47 7.95
CA ALA A 53 21.12 -2.09 7.50
C ALA A 53 19.91 -1.92 6.58
N LEU A 54 19.65 -2.90 5.71
CA LEU A 54 18.47 -2.92 4.84
C LEU A 54 17.17 -3.10 5.64
N ALA A 55 17.18 -3.93 6.68
CA ALA A 55 16.03 -4.09 7.58
C ALA A 55 15.74 -2.78 8.32
N ASP A 56 16.74 -2.16 8.93
CA ASP A 56 16.60 -0.88 9.65
C ASP A 56 16.10 0.21 8.69
N TYR A 57 16.64 0.28 7.48
CA TYR A 57 16.18 1.21 6.45
C TYR A 57 14.71 0.99 6.04
N THR A 58 14.30 -0.26 5.87
CA THR A 58 12.90 -0.59 5.52
C THR A 58 11.95 -0.21 6.65
N VAL A 59 12.36 -0.41 7.91
CA VAL A 59 11.59 0.02 9.09
C VAL A 59 11.39 1.53 9.09
N GLU A 60 12.45 2.31 8.86
CA GLU A 60 12.36 3.77 8.83
C GLU A 60 11.48 4.28 7.69
N LEU A 61 11.58 3.69 6.50
CA LEU A 61 10.66 4.00 5.40
C LEU A 61 9.19 3.67 5.74
N GLY A 62 8.95 2.54 6.41
CA GLY A 62 7.63 2.15 6.89
C GLY A 62 7.06 3.15 7.89
N LYS A 63 7.86 3.54 8.90
CA LYS A 63 7.46 4.54 9.91
C LYS A 63 7.14 5.89 9.28
N SER A 64 7.98 6.37 8.36
CA SER A 64 7.76 7.63 7.63
C SER A 64 6.45 7.59 6.82
N ALA A 65 6.15 6.49 6.15
CA ALA A 65 4.87 6.35 5.47
C ALA A 65 3.67 6.33 6.45
N LEU A 66 3.84 5.73 7.64
CA LEU A 66 2.82 5.68 8.69
C LEU A 66 2.62 7.03 9.41
N SER A 67 3.60 7.93 9.40
CA SER A 67 3.44 9.34 9.84
C SER A 67 2.76 10.22 8.80
N GLY A 68 2.55 9.70 7.58
CA GLY A 68 1.84 10.39 6.51
C GLY A 68 2.75 11.00 5.45
N ASP A 69 4.07 10.79 5.52
CA ASP A 69 5.02 11.28 4.52
C ASP A 69 4.71 10.65 3.17
N LYS A 70 4.66 11.49 2.13
CA LYS A 70 4.31 11.06 0.78
C LYS A 70 5.48 10.38 0.10
N GLY A 71 5.18 9.34 -0.65
CA GLY A 71 6.16 8.60 -1.42
C GLY A 71 5.64 7.23 -1.83
N LEU A 72 6.51 6.42 -2.42
CA LEU A 72 6.12 5.13 -2.97
C LEU A 72 5.65 4.14 -1.88
N PHE A 73 6.19 4.22 -0.65
CA PHE A 73 5.71 3.40 0.48
C PHE A 73 4.30 3.82 0.91
N TYR A 74 4.04 5.13 0.99
CA TYR A 74 2.73 5.66 1.32
C TYR A 74 1.68 5.23 0.32
N ASP A 75 1.97 5.35 -0.99
CA ASP A 75 1.05 4.93 -2.04
C ASP A 75 0.82 3.41 -2.04
N GLY A 76 1.86 2.64 -1.73
CA GLY A 76 1.77 1.20 -1.49
C GLY A 76 0.81 0.86 -0.34
N LEU A 77 0.94 1.56 0.80
CA LEU A 77 0.04 1.38 1.95
C LEU A 77 -1.40 1.78 1.62
N VAL A 78 -1.59 2.91 0.92
CA VAL A 78 -2.92 3.35 0.47
C VAL A 78 -3.56 2.30 -0.41
N LEU A 79 -2.86 1.79 -1.43
CA LEU A 79 -3.41 0.77 -2.32
C LEU A 79 -3.74 -0.52 -1.55
N ALA A 80 -2.80 -1.03 -0.76
CA ALA A 80 -2.98 -2.29 -0.04
C ALA A 80 -4.14 -2.23 0.97
N ALA A 81 -4.19 -1.19 1.79
CA ALA A 81 -5.26 -1.02 2.78
C ALA A 81 -6.61 -0.78 2.10
N SER A 82 -6.66 -0.06 0.98
CA SER A 82 -7.90 0.15 0.22
C SER A 82 -8.52 -1.16 -0.24
N LEU A 83 -7.68 -2.07 -0.74
CA LEU A 83 -8.11 -3.39 -1.18
C LEU A 83 -8.64 -4.22 -0.01
N ILE A 84 -7.95 -4.19 1.13
CA ILE A 84 -8.37 -4.91 2.34
C ILE A 84 -9.72 -4.37 2.84
N LEU A 85 -9.87 -3.06 2.93
CA LEU A 85 -11.10 -2.42 3.41
C LEU A 85 -12.29 -2.71 2.48
N TRP A 86 -12.08 -2.68 1.17
CA TRP A 86 -13.12 -3.05 0.20
C TRP A 86 -13.47 -4.55 0.28
N HIS A 87 -12.45 -5.42 0.32
CA HIS A 87 -12.65 -6.87 0.40
C HIS A 87 -13.42 -7.28 1.66
N THR A 88 -13.12 -6.63 2.79
CA THR A 88 -13.77 -6.88 4.09
C THR A 88 -15.06 -6.09 4.30
N LYS A 89 -15.59 -5.43 3.25
CA LYS A 89 -16.83 -4.65 3.27
C LYS A 89 -16.84 -3.53 4.33
N LYS A 90 -15.67 -2.99 4.65
CA LYS A 90 -15.51 -1.80 5.50
C LYS A 90 -15.58 -0.50 4.72
N ALA A 91 -15.49 -0.58 3.39
CA ALA A 91 -15.66 0.52 2.47
C ALA A 91 -16.44 0.05 1.23
N ASP A 92 -17.39 0.88 0.77
CA ASP A 92 -18.25 0.54 -0.38
C ASP A 92 -17.56 0.75 -1.74
N SER A 93 -16.45 1.49 -1.76
CA SER A 93 -15.66 1.73 -2.97
C SER A 93 -14.17 1.80 -2.64
N LEU A 94 -13.33 1.49 -3.65
CA LEU A 94 -11.88 1.63 -3.52
C LEU A 94 -11.45 3.09 -3.30
N VAL A 95 -12.17 4.05 -3.88
CA VAL A 95 -11.90 5.48 -3.69
C VAL A 95 -12.16 5.88 -2.24
N GLY A 96 -13.33 5.53 -1.69
CA GLY A 96 -13.65 5.80 -0.29
C GLY A 96 -12.68 5.08 0.66
N ALA A 97 -12.28 3.86 0.33
CA ALA A 97 -11.26 3.12 1.09
C ALA A 97 -9.89 3.82 1.10
N ALA A 98 -9.50 4.38 -0.04
CA ALA A 98 -8.26 5.14 -0.17
C ALA A 98 -8.32 6.43 0.65
N GLU A 99 -9.42 7.17 0.61
CA GLU A 99 -9.63 8.37 1.43
C GLU A 99 -9.57 8.06 2.93
N MET A 100 -10.26 7.01 3.39
CA MET A 100 -10.19 6.55 4.78
C MET A 100 -8.75 6.22 5.20
N THR A 101 -8.02 5.51 4.34
CA THR A 101 -6.63 5.14 4.61
C THR A 101 -5.75 6.39 4.71
N ARG A 102 -5.87 7.33 3.77
CA ARG A 102 -5.12 8.59 3.79
C ARG A 102 -5.39 9.40 5.04
N ALA A 103 -6.65 9.51 5.46
CA ALA A 103 -7.01 10.22 6.68
C ALA A 103 -6.32 9.63 7.91
N ILE A 104 -6.21 8.30 7.99
CA ILE A 104 -5.51 7.61 9.07
C ILE A 104 -4.00 7.85 9.02
N LEU A 105 -3.36 7.66 7.86
CA LEU A 105 -1.92 7.87 7.69
C LEU A 105 -1.53 9.33 7.95
N ASN A 106 -2.26 10.29 7.38
CA ASN A 106 -2.01 11.73 7.54
C ASN A 106 -2.18 12.21 8.98
N SER A 107 -2.98 11.50 9.78
CA SER A 107 -3.17 11.84 11.19
C SER A 107 -2.06 11.29 12.10
N GLY A 108 -1.12 10.48 11.59
CA GLY A 108 -0.10 9.79 12.38
C GLY A 108 -0.65 8.70 13.31
N ARG A 109 -1.98 8.50 13.37
CA ARG A 109 -2.63 7.49 14.23
C ARG A 109 -2.22 6.05 13.89
N ALA A 110 -1.73 5.82 12.67
CA ALA A 110 -1.19 4.53 12.28
C ALA A 110 0.17 4.28 12.94
N LEU A 111 1.06 5.28 12.95
CA LEU A 111 2.37 5.21 13.59
C LEU A 111 2.25 5.02 15.11
N ASN A 112 1.26 5.66 15.76
CA ASN A 112 1.04 5.51 17.21
C ASN A 112 0.59 4.11 17.67
N ARG A 113 0.43 3.16 16.75
CA ARG A 113 0.08 1.76 17.05
C ARG A 113 1.24 0.78 16.89
N LEU A 114 2.40 1.25 16.41
CA LEU A 114 3.66 0.49 16.40
C LEU A 114 4.24 0.41 17.81
#